data_AF-A0A964Z6L6-F1
#
_entry.id   AF-A0A964Z6L6-F1
#
_cell.length_a   1.000
_cell.length_b   1.000
_cell.length_c   1.000
_cell.angle_alpha   90.00
_cell.angle_beta   90.00
_cell.angle_gamma   90.00
#
_symmetry.space_group_name_H-M   'P 1'
#
loop_
_entity.id
_entity.type
_entity.pdbx_description
1 polymer ?
#
loop_
_entity_poly.entity_id
_entity_poly.type
_entity_poly.pdbx_seq_one_letter_code
_entity_poly.pdbx_strand_id
1 'polypeptide(L)'
;MSAASTTDREAIVSAPQSLLHDHLDGGLRVDTILEISDEIGHTPRLPTTEKAALQAWFTAGAEARDLLKYLATFEHTIACMQSEAHI
;
A
#
# COMPACT_ATOMS: atom_id res chain seq x y z
N MET A 1 -9.14 -37.66 21.32
CA MET A 1 -9.33 -36.25 20.96
C MET A 1 -8.93 -36.11 19.50
N SER A 2 -9.87 -35.74 18.62
CA SER A 2 -9.54 -35.44 17.23
C SER A 2 -8.69 -34.16 17.23
N ALA A 3 -7.51 -34.20 16.61
CA ALA A 3 -6.70 -33.00 16.43
C ALA A 3 -7.53 -31.95 15.66
N ALA A 4 -7.62 -30.73 16.19
CA ALA A 4 -8.28 -29.63 15.51
C ALA A 4 -7.72 -29.51 14.09
N SER A 5 -8.60 -29.37 13.12
CA SER A 5 -8.22 -29.17 11.72
C SER A 5 -7.44 -27.86 11.65
N THR A 6 -6.18 -27.91 11.24
CA THR A 6 -5.30 -26.72 11.16
C THR A 6 -5.77 -25.68 10.13
N THR A 7 -6.89 -25.91 9.46
CA THR A 7 -7.51 -25.03 8.47
C THR A 7 -8.80 -24.38 8.97
N ASP A 8 -9.23 -24.60 10.21
CA ASP A 8 -10.34 -23.80 10.76
C ASP A 8 -9.89 -22.35 11.03
N ARG A 9 -10.84 -21.41 10.98
CA ARG A 9 -10.53 -19.97 11.04
C ARG A 9 -9.84 -19.58 12.34
N GLU A 10 -10.20 -20.20 13.46
CA GLU A 10 -9.64 -19.88 14.77
C GLU A 10 -8.18 -20.35 14.85
N ALA A 11 -7.89 -21.55 14.38
CA ALA A 11 -6.53 -22.08 14.24
C ALA A 11 -5.68 -21.19 13.33
N ILE A 12 -6.19 -20.77 12.16
CA ILE A 12 -5.47 -19.90 11.21
C ILE A 12 -5.13 -18.54 11.84
N VAL A 13 -6.10 -17.89 12.50
CA VAL A 13 -5.89 -16.57 13.13
C VAL A 13 -4.94 -16.65 14.33
N SER A 14 -4.96 -17.76 15.08
CA SER A 14 -4.08 -17.95 16.24
C SER A 14 -2.63 -18.31 15.89
N ALA A 15 -2.39 -18.77 14.66
CA ALA A 15 -1.06 -19.16 14.20
C ALA A 15 -0.17 -17.92 14.00
N PRO A 16 1.15 -18.01 14.31
CA PRO A 16 2.11 -16.98 13.94
C PRO A 16 2.08 -16.74 12.42
N GLN A 17 1.89 -15.47 12.02
CA GLN A 17 1.86 -15.08 10.61
C GLN A 17 3.24 -14.58 10.17
N SER A 18 3.68 -15.03 8.99
CA SER A 18 4.90 -14.54 8.34
C SER A 18 4.52 -13.94 6.99
N LEU A 19 5.03 -12.74 6.70
CA LEU A 19 4.87 -12.08 5.41
C LEU A 19 6.19 -12.19 4.64
N LEU A 20 6.19 -12.99 3.57
CA LEU A 20 7.40 -13.28 2.80
C LEU A 20 7.57 -12.37 1.58
N HIS A 21 6.46 -11.82 1.09
CA HIS A 21 6.43 -10.92 -0.05
C HIS A 21 5.61 -9.70 0.34
N ASP A 22 6.30 -8.58 0.51
CA ASP A 22 5.69 -7.27 0.64
C ASP A 22 6.60 -6.22 0.00
N HIS A 23 6.00 -5.13 -0.47
CA HIS A 23 6.70 -4.03 -1.08
C HIS A 23 6.62 -2.82 -0.16
N LEU A 24 7.71 -2.56 0.56
CA LEU A 24 7.82 -1.38 1.43
C LEU A 24 7.49 -0.09 0.66
N ASP A 25 8.04 0.02 -0.56
CA ASP A 25 7.88 1.13 -1.48
C ASP A 25 6.51 1.18 -2.19
N GLY A 26 5.66 0.17 -2.01
CA GLY A 26 4.27 0.15 -2.48
C GLY A 26 3.23 0.26 -1.37
N GLY A 27 3.65 0.25 -0.09
CA GLY A 27 2.78 0.10 1.07
C GLY A 27 2.45 1.38 1.84
N LEU A 28 2.75 2.56 1.28
CA LEU A 28 2.54 3.83 1.99
C LEU A 28 1.06 4.09 2.26
N ARG A 29 0.76 4.61 3.46
CA ARG A 29 -0.56 5.14 3.81
C ARG A 29 -0.83 6.40 3.00
N VAL A 30 -2.07 6.58 2.55
CA VAL A 30 -2.50 7.78 1.80
C VAL A 30 -2.20 9.08 2.55
N ASP A 31 -2.41 9.12 3.87
CA ASP A 31 -2.07 10.31 4.67
C ASP A 31 -0.59 10.67 4.58
N THR A 32 0.29 9.66 4.64
CA THR A 32 1.74 9.82 4.54
C THR A 32 2.15 10.29 3.15
N ILE A 33 1.49 9.79 2.09
CA ILE A 33 1.72 10.26 0.72
C ILE A 33 1.36 11.74 0.59
N LEU A 34 0.21 12.16 1.12
CA LEU A 34 -0.23 13.56 1.09
C LEU A 34 0.74 14.49 1.83
N GLU A 35 1.13 14.10 3.05
CA GLU A 35 2.05 14.85 3.89
C GLU A 35 3.43 15.03 3.24
N ILE A 36 4.06 13.93 2.82
CA ILE A 36 5.40 13.98 2.22
C ILE A 36 5.33 14.65 0.84
N SER A 37 4.27 14.44 0.06
CA SER A 37 4.12 15.10 -1.24
C SER A 37 4.07 16.63 -1.12
N ASP A 38 3.49 17.16 -0.04
CA ASP A 38 3.49 18.59 0.23
C ASP A 38 4.89 19.08 0.60
N GLU A 39 5.59 18.34 1.45
CA GLU A 39 6.97 18.63 1.87
C GLU A 39 7.94 18.69 0.68
N ILE A 40 7.86 17.73 -0.24
CA ILE A 40 8.82 17.60 -1.36
C ILE A 40 8.34 18.31 -2.65
N GLY A 41 7.18 18.95 -2.63
CA GLY A 41 6.61 19.65 -3.79
C GLY A 41 6.05 18.71 -4.88
N HIS A 42 5.71 17.47 -4.55
CA HIS A 42 5.11 16.48 -5.45
C HIS A 42 3.58 16.56 -5.52
N THR A 43 2.92 17.30 -4.61
CA THR A 43 1.45 17.48 -4.58
C THR A 43 0.79 17.76 -5.94
N PRO A 44 1.34 18.63 -6.83
CA PRO A 44 0.74 18.89 -8.15
C PRO A 44 0.72 17.69 -9.11
N ARG A 45 1.48 16.63 -8.81
CA ARG A 45 1.50 15.38 -9.59
C ARG A 45 0.55 14.32 -9.07
N LEU A 46 -0.05 14.52 -7.89
CA LEU A 46 -1.06 13.60 -7.38
C LEU A 46 -2.35 13.70 -8.22
N PRO A 47 -3.08 12.59 -8.43
CA PRO A 47 -4.35 12.60 -9.16
C PRO A 47 -5.45 13.36 -8.40
N THR A 48 -5.30 13.50 -7.08
CA THR A 48 -6.17 14.25 -6.18
C THR A 48 -5.48 14.45 -4.83
N THR A 49 -5.90 15.46 -4.07
CA THR A 49 -5.45 15.73 -2.69
C THR A 49 -6.52 15.41 -1.64
N GLU A 50 -7.69 14.93 -2.06
CA GLU A 50 -8.72 14.44 -1.15
C GLU A 50 -8.41 12.98 -0.79
N LYS A 51 -8.29 12.70 0.51
CA LYS A 51 -7.83 11.41 1.05
C LYS A 51 -8.65 10.22 0.54
N ALA A 52 -9.97 10.28 0.59
CA ALA A 52 -10.83 9.16 0.21
C ALA A 52 -10.74 8.90 -1.31
N ALA A 53 -10.69 9.94 -2.13
CA ALA A 53 -10.52 9.85 -3.57
C ALA A 53 -9.13 9.33 -3.94
N LEU A 54 -8.07 9.73 -3.23
CA LEU A 54 -6.72 9.22 -3.46
C LEU A 54 -6.64 7.73 -3.09
N GLN A 55 -7.23 7.33 -1.96
CA GLN A 55 -7.35 5.92 -1.58
C GLN A 55 -8.11 5.12 -2.64
N ALA A 56 -9.24 5.63 -3.12
CA ALA A 56 -10.03 4.97 -4.17
C ALA A 56 -9.24 4.84 -5.48
N TRP A 57 -8.43 5.84 -5.83
CA TRP A 57 -7.58 5.80 -7.02
C TRP A 57 -6.51 4.70 -6.93
N PHE A 58 -5.82 4.58 -5.79
CA PHE A 58 -4.86 3.49 -5.55
C PHE A 58 -5.54 2.11 -5.60
N THR A 59 -6.69 1.96 -4.94
CA THR A 59 -7.45 0.71 -4.95
C THR A 59 -7.91 0.33 -6.35
N ALA A 60 -8.38 1.29 -7.15
CA ALA A 60 -8.76 1.04 -8.54
C ALA A 60 -7.58 0.58 -9.42
N GLY A 61 -6.38 1.13 -9.20
CA GLY A 61 -5.15 0.66 -9.84
C GLY A 61 -4.82 -0.79 -9.46
N ALA A 62 -5.00 -1.14 -8.17
CA ALA A 62 -4.77 -2.49 -7.67
C ALA A 62 -5.77 -3.52 -8.25
N GLU A 63 -7.03 -3.11 -8.42
CA GLU A 63 -8.11 -3.95 -8.95
C GLU A 63 -8.15 -4.03 -10.48
N ALA A 64 -7.27 -3.29 -11.18
CA ALA A 64 -7.28 -3.18 -12.64
C ALA A 64 -7.00 -4.50 -13.38
N ARG A 65 -6.46 -5.52 -12.69
CA ARG A 65 -6.02 -6.81 -13.25
C ARG A 65 -5.08 -6.64 -14.45
N ASP A 66 -4.31 -5.56 -14.43
CA ASP A 66 -3.34 -5.18 -15.43
C ASP A 66 -2.07 -4.75 -14.70
N LEU A 67 -0.96 -5.43 -15.00
CA LEU A 67 0.29 -5.23 -14.30
C LEU A 67 0.82 -3.80 -14.47
N LEU A 68 0.68 -3.20 -15.65
CA LEU A 68 1.20 -1.86 -15.90
C LEU A 68 0.41 -0.81 -15.15
N LYS A 69 -0.92 -0.95 -15.09
CA LYS A 69 -1.78 -0.07 -14.29
C LYS A 69 -1.52 -0.19 -12.80
N TYR A 70 -1.28 -1.42 -12.31
CA TYR A 70 -0.87 -1.64 -10.92
C TYR A 70 0.44 -0.90 -10.62
N LEU A 71 1.47 -1.12 -11.43
CA LEU A 71 2.80 -0.52 -11.23
C LEU A 71 2.81 1.00 -11.43
N ALA A 72 1.93 1.57 -12.25
CA ALA A 72 1.84 3.01 -12.43
C ALA A 72 1.54 3.76 -11.12
N THR A 73 0.82 3.12 -10.18
CA THR A 73 0.53 3.74 -8.88
C THR A 73 1.78 3.96 -8.01
N PHE A 74 2.85 3.18 -8.23
CA PHE A 74 4.10 3.29 -7.48
C PHE A 74 4.84 4.60 -7.75
N GLU A 75 4.50 5.32 -8.83
CA GLU A 75 5.08 6.64 -9.12
C GLU A 75 4.96 7.58 -7.92
N HIS A 76 3.83 7.56 -7.22
CA HIS A 76 3.57 8.46 -6.10
C HIS A 76 4.21 7.99 -4.79
N THR A 77 4.24 6.67 -4.55
CA THR A 77 4.86 6.12 -3.33
C THR A 77 6.38 6.22 -3.38
N ILE A 78 6.98 5.90 -4.52
CA ILE A 78 8.44 5.99 -4.72
C ILE A 78 8.92 7.45 -4.63
N ALA A 79 8.15 8.41 -5.18
CA ALA A 79 8.49 9.83 -5.07
C ALA A 79 8.62 10.28 -3.60
N CYS A 80 7.79 9.75 -2.70
CA CYS A 80 7.82 10.06 -1.27
C CYS A 80 9.01 9.42 -0.53
N MET A 81 9.71 8.46 -1.13
CA MET A 81 10.78 7.69 -0.45
C MET A 81 12.19 7.97 -1.00
N GLN A 82 12.40 9.15 -1.61
CA GLN A 82 13.68 9.48 -2.26
C GLN A 82 14.76 9.98 -1.29
N SER A 83 14.46 10.10 0.01
CA SER A 83 15.40 10.59 1.03
C SER A 83 15.45 9.67 2.25
N GLU A 84 16.59 9.66 2.95
CA GLU A 84 16.78 8.86 4.17
C GLU A 84 15.76 9.21 5.27
N ALA A 85 15.32 10.48 5.34
CA ALA A 85 14.34 10.90 6.34
C ALA A 85 12.92 10.33 6.11
N HIS A 86 12.66 9.78 4.92
CA HIS A 86 11.35 9.26 4.50
C HIS A 86 11.30 7.73 4.33
N ILE A 87 12.35 7.01 4.76
CA ILE A 87 12.46 5.54 4.73
C ILE A 87 12.58 5.02 6.16
#